data_AF-A0A2N2MD42-F1
#
_entry.id   AF-A0A2N2MD42-F1
#
_cell.length_a   1.000
_cell.length_b   1.000
_cell.length_c   1.000
_cell.angle_alpha   90.00
_cell.angle_beta   90.00
_cell.angle_gamma   90.00
#
_symmetry.space_group_name_H-M   'P 1'
#
loop_
_entity.id
_entity.type
_entity.pdbx_description
1 polymer ?
#
loop_
_entity_poly.entity_id
_entity_poly.type
_entity_poly.pdbx_seq_one_letter_code
_entity_poly.pdbx_strand_id
1 'polypeptide(L)' 'MQMVEQISQETVKLGPGTLYGAFTTLEGEGLIVKVGEADRRKTYALTDKGKSVLKEHIRRSEILVKNGAITQGW' A
#
# COMPACT_ATOMS: atom_id res chain seq x y z
N MET A 1 3.28 -2.45 12.07
CA MET A 1 1.87 -2.88 11.94
C MET A 1 0.94 -1.81 12.48
N GLN A 2 1.10 -1.37 13.73
CA GLN A 2 0.28 -0.28 14.33
C GLN A 2 0.22 1.01 13.48
N MET A 3 1.33 1.43 12.87
CA MET A 3 1.31 2.61 11.98
C MET A 3 0.35 2.44 10.79
N VAL A 4 0.30 1.25 10.17
CA VAL A 4 -0.59 0.99 9.03
C VAL A 4 -2.05 1.04 9.46
N GLU A 5 -2.36 0.44 10.60
CA GLU A 5 -3.69 0.49 11.20
C GLU A 5 -4.12 1.94 11.46
N GLN A 6 -3.24 2.75 12.06
CA GLN A 6 -3.50 4.17 12.33
C GLN A 6 -3.74 4.99 11.05
N ILE A 7 -2.85 4.93 10.05
CA ILE A 7 -3.01 5.72 8.82
C ILE A 7 -4.22 5.26 7.99
N SER A 8 -4.64 4.01 8.15
CA SER A 8 -5.84 3.45 7.50
C SER A 8 -7.13 3.76 8.25
N GLN A 9 -7.10 4.53 9.34
CA GLN A 9 -8.27 4.75 10.22
C GLN A 9 -8.88 3.42 10.68
N GLU A 10 -8.03 2.49 11.12
CA GLU A 10 -8.40 1.16 11.63
C GLU A 10 -9.06 0.22 10.60
N THR A 11 -9.19 0.63 9.34
CA THR A 11 -9.79 -0.19 8.27
C THR A 11 -8.87 -1.31 7.77
N VAL A 12 -7.55 -1.20 8.01
CA VAL A 12 -6.56 -2.21 7.62
C VAL A 12 -5.79 -2.71 8.83
N LYS A 13 -5.92 -4.01 9.12
CA LYS A 13 -5.15 -4.70 10.16
C LYS A 13 -4.20 -5.70 9.52
N LEU A 14 -2.91 -5.52 9.76
CA LEU A 14 -1.87 -6.41 9.24
C LEU A 14 -1.31 -7.29 10.36
N GLY A 15 -1.41 -8.60 10.18
CA GLY A 15 -0.62 -9.57 10.95
C GLY A 15 0.76 -9.81 10.31
N PRO A 16 1.69 -10.49 11.01
CA PRO A 16 3.03 -10.77 10.48
C PRO A 16 3.00 -11.52 9.15
N GLY A 17 2.15 -12.56 9.02
CA GLY A 17 2.02 -13.35 7.80
C GLY A 17 1.55 -12.51 6.59
N THR A 18 0.56 -11.64 6.79
CA THR A 18 0.05 -10.74 5.74
C THR A 18 1.12 -9.75 5.30
N LEU A 19 1.89 -9.19 6.25
CA LEU A 19 2.95 -8.24 5.94
C LEU A 19 4.06 -8.89 5.09
N TYR A 20 4.52 -10.08 5.48
CA TYR A 20 5.55 -10.78 4.70
C TYR A 20 5.02 -11.21 3.32
N GLY A 21 3.78 -11.68 3.23
CA GLY A 21 3.14 -11.98 1.95
C GLY A 21 3.07 -10.75 1.05
N ALA A 22 2.65 -9.61 1.59
CA ALA A 22 2.59 -8.35 0.83
C ALA A 22 3.97 -7.92 0.31
N PHE A 23 5.02 -8.01 1.13
CA PHE A 23 6.38 -7.69 0.66
C PHE A 23 6.84 -8.63 -0.45
N THR A 24 6.63 -9.95 -0.32
CA THR A 24 6.97 -10.92 -1.37
C THR A 24 6.28 -10.59 -2.69
N THR A 25 4.97 -10.27 -2.66
CA THR A 25 4.22 -9.91 -3.87
C THR A 25 4.71 -8.59 -4.46
N LEU A 26 4.86 -7.54 -3.65
CA LEU A 26 5.27 -6.22 -4.13
C LEU A 26 6.70 -6.21 -4.69
N GLU A 27 7.61 -6.98 -4.09
CA GLU A 27 8.96 -7.20 -4.62
C GLU A 27 8.92 -8.01 -5.93
N GLY A 28 8.16 -9.11 -5.96
CA GLY A 28 8.01 -9.97 -7.15
C GLY A 28 7.39 -9.24 -8.35
N GLU A 29 6.49 -8.29 -8.10
CA GLU A 29 5.93 -7.41 -9.14
C GLU A 29 6.85 -6.23 -9.50
N GLY A 30 7.97 -6.04 -8.79
CA GLY A 30 8.91 -4.95 -9.02
C GLY A 30 8.37 -3.57 -8.62
N LEU A 31 7.41 -3.51 -7.70
CA LEU A 31 6.83 -2.26 -7.20
C LEU A 31 7.66 -1.66 -6.06
N ILE A 32 8.32 -2.50 -5.28
CA ILE A 32 9.29 -2.09 -4.25
C ILE A 32 10.61 -2.80 -4.46
N VAL A 33 11.66 -2.25 -3.86
CA VAL A 33 13.00 -2.83 -3.82
C VAL A 33 13.57 -2.70 -2.42
N LYS A 34 14.28 -3.74 -1.96
CA LYS A 34 15.02 -3.71 -0.69
C LYS A 34 16.21 -2.75 -0.83
N VAL A 35 16.27 -1.76 0.05
CA VAL A 35 17.34 -0.74 0.07
C VAL A 35 18.24 -0.84 1.30
N GLY A 36 17.90 -1.71 2.26
CA GLY A 36 18.74 -1.93 3.42
C GLY A 36 18.23 -3.05 4.32
N GLU A 37 19.13 -3.51 5.18
CA GLU A 37 18.83 -4.41 6.28
C GLU A 37 19.77 -4.08 7.45
N ALA A 38 19.19 -3.86 8.62
CA ALA A 38 19.92 -3.68 9.87
C ALA A 38 19.27 -4.58 10.92
N ASP A 39 20.09 -5.40 11.58
CA ASP A 39 19.66 -6.48 12.48
C ASP A 39 18.61 -7.39 11.82
N ARG A 40 17.34 -7.24 12.23
CA ARG A 40 16.18 -8.00 11.71
C ARG A 40 15.19 -7.11 10.97
N ARG A 41 15.53 -5.84 10.73
CA ARG A 41 14.66 -4.86 10.07
C ARG A 41 15.10 -4.66 8.63
N LYS A 42 14.26 -5.10 7.70
CA LYS A 42 14.40 -4.83 6.26
C LYS A 42 13.77 -3.48 5.93
N THR A 43 14.43 -2.72 5.07
CA THR A 43 13.96 -1.41 4.58
C THR A 43 13.73 -1.49 3.09
N TYR A 44 12.60 -0.96 2.65
CA TYR A 44 12.12 -1.01 1.28
C TYR A 44 11.81 0.39 0.76
N ALA A 45 12.02 0.61 -0.53
CA ALA A 45 11.63 1.82 -1.24
C ALA A 45 10.76 1.49 -2.45
N LEU A 46 9.90 2.42 -2.85
CA LEU A 46 9.17 2.31 -4.12
C LEU A 46 10.15 2.42 -5.29
N THR A 47 10.00 1.54 -6.27
CA THR A 47 10.63 1.70 -7.59
C THR A 47 9.89 2.77 -8.39
N ASP A 48 10.44 3.19 -9.53
CA ASP A 48 9.71 4.14 -10.40
C ASP A 48 8.44 3.53 -10.99
N LYS A 49 8.43 2.20 -11.22
CA LYS A 49 7.22 1.45 -11.54
C LYS A 49 6.21 1.53 -10.38
N GLY A 50 6.66 1.28 -9.14
CA GLY A 50 5.83 1.37 -7.95
C GLY A 50 5.21 2.75 -7.74
N LYS A 51 6.00 3.82 -7.91
CA LYS A 51 5.50 5.20 -7.85
C LYS A 51 4.44 5.47 -8.91
N SER A 52 4.66 5.01 -10.15
CA SER A 52 3.73 5.21 -11.26
C SER A 52 2.41 4.48 -11.02
N VAL A 53 2.48 3.22 -10.56
CA VAL A 53 1.31 2.41 -10.20
C VAL A 53 0.53 3.05 -9.04
N LEU A 54 1.23 3.49 -7.99
CA LEU A 54 0.59 4.16 -6.86
C LEU A 54 -0.12 5.46 -7.29
N LYS A 55 0.50 6.27 -8.15
CA LYS A 55 -0.09 7.49 -8.70
C LYS A 55 -1.38 7.19 -9.48
N GLU A 56 -1.37 6.15 -10.29
CA GLU A 56 -2.56 5.74 -11.05
C GLU A 56 -3.65 5.19 -10.14
N HIS A 57 -3.30 4.45 -9.08
CA HIS A 57 -4.27 3.99 -8.08
C HIS A 57 -4.95 5.16 -7.37
N ILE A 58 -4.20 6.20 -6.97
CA ILE A 58 -4.78 7.40 -6.36
C ILE A 58 -5.77 8.07 -7.32
N ARG A 59 -5.35 8.29 -8.57
CA ARG A 59 -6.20 8.88 -9.62
C ARG A 59 -7.51 8.10 -9.81
N ARG A 60 -7.44 6.77 -9.84
CA ARG A 60 -8.63 5.89 -9.96
C ARG A 60 -9.52 5.95 -8.73
N SER A 61 -8.96 6.01 -7.53
CA SER A 61 -9.71 6.18 -6.28
C SER A 61 -10.45 7.52 -6.23
N GLU A 62 -9.82 8.61 -6.68
CA GLU A 62 -10.48 9.92 -6.78
C GLU A 62 -11.70 9.88 -7.72
N ILE A 63 -11.57 9.20 -8.88
CA ILE A 63 -12.68 8.99 -9.80
C ILE A 63 -13.78 8.15 -9.15
N LEU A 64 -13.42 7.08 -8.45
CA LEU A 64 -14.38 6.24 -7.73
C LEU A 64 -15.16 7.03 -6.68
N VAL A 65 -14.47 7.83 -5.86
CA VAL A 65 -15.09 8.69 -4.84
C VAL A 65 -16.01 9.72 -5.50
N LYS A 66 -15.56 10.37 -6.58
CA LYS A 66 -16.38 11.32 -7.34
C LYS A 66 -17.66 10.68 -7.88
N ASN A 67 -17.56 9.49 -8.47
CA ASN A 67 -18.72 8.76 -8.98
C ASN A 67 -19.64 8.30 -7.85
N GLY A 68 -19.06 7.89 -6.71
CA GLY A 68 -19.78 7.52 -5.50
C GLY A 68 -20.53 8.68 -4.84
N ALA A 69 -20.29 9.93 -5.22
CA ALA A 69 -21.05 11.06 -4.68
C ALA A 69 -22.57 10.94 -4.94
N ILE A 70 -22.99 10.19 -5.97
CA ILE A 70 -24.41 9.91 -6.25
C ILE A 70 -25.05 9.01 -5.19
N THR A 71 -24.25 8.35 -4.35
CA THR A 71 -24.70 7.37 -3.35
C THR A 71 -24.86 7.97 -1.94
N GLN A 72 -24.73 9.30 -1.79
CA GLN A 72 -24.73 10.01 -0.50
C GLN A 72 -26.09 10.01 0.24
N GLY A 73 -27.09 9.30 -0.29
CA GLY A 73 -28.41 9.15 0.34
C GLY A 73 -28.92 7.71 0.32
N TRP A 74 -28.02 6.72 0.21
CA TRP A 74 -28.35 5.32 0.43
C TRP A 74 -28.62 5.02 1.90
#